data_AF-A0A6V8KLS5-F1
#
_entry.id   AF-A0A6V8KLS5-F1
#
_cell.length_a   1.000
_cell.length_b   1.000
_cell.length_c   1.000
_cell.angle_alpha   90.00
_cell.angle_beta   90.00
_cell.angle_gamma   90.00
#
_symmetry.space_group_name_H-M   'P 1'
#
loop_
_entity.id
_entity.type
_entity.pdbx_description
1 polymer ?
#
loop_
_entity_poly.entity_id
_entity_poly.type
_entity_poly.pdbx_seq_one_letter_code
_entity_poly.pdbx_strand_id
1 'polypeptide(L)'
;MTKPPPDPWTVAIHRSDKDLLPIGAGVVIDDSLVLTCEHVVCKGGTLLDEIWIAFPKAPTVSWSSRRRVRALVHNGRPEHNLDVVLLQLDEPVPGVSHPRGCAASARTTWPTSRGGRSAFPATPTSAARRAAWWGIPSPTG
;
A
#
# COMPACT_ATOMS: atom_id res chain seq x y z
N MET A 1 -22.09 4.26 -24.53
CA MET A 1 -20.94 4.63 -23.68
C MET A 1 -21.01 3.76 -22.43
N THR A 2 -20.12 2.78 -22.28
CA THR A 2 -20.19 1.76 -21.23
C THR A 2 -19.56 2.30 -19.95
N LYS A 3 -20.28 2.27 -18.82
CA LYS A 3 -19.73 2.67 -17.52
C LYS A 3 -18.62 1.68 -17.12
N PRO A 4 -17.45 2.14 -16.65
CA PRO A 4 -16.43 1.23 -16.14
C PRO A 4 -17.00 0.38 -15.00
N PRO A 5 -16.58 -0.88 -14.87
CA PRO A 5 -17.01 -1.75 -13.77
C PRO A 5 -16.72 -1.10 -12.41
N PRO A 6 -17.54 -1.36 -11.38
CA PRO A 6 -17.25 -0.91 -10.03
C PRO A 6 -15.98 -1.59 -9.50
N ASP A 7 -15.15 -0.80 -8.83
CA ASP A 7 -13.94 -1.19 -8.11
C ASP A 7 -14.16 -0.94 -6.61
N PRO A 8 -14.97 -1.78 -5.95
CA PRO A 8 -15.37 -1.58 -4.56
C PRO A 8 -14.18 -1.62 -3.60
N TRP A 9 -13.07 -2.24 -4.01
CA TRP A 9 -11.80 -2.31 -3.26
C TRP A 9 -11.03 -0.99 -3.19
N THR A 10 -11.39 0.01 -4.01
CA THR A 10 -10.76 1.33 -3.96
C THR A 10 -11.30 2.12 -2.79
N VAL A 11 -10.39 2.61 -1.94
CA VAL A 11 -10.75 3.36 -0.73
C VAL A 11 -10.19 4.77 -0.73
N ALA A 12 -10.87 5.65 0.00
CA ALA A 12 -10.43 7.00 0.28
C ALA A 12 -9.92 7.09 1.73
N ILE A 13 -8.81 7.79 1.94
CA ILE A 13 -8.14 7.92 3.24
C ILE A 13 -8.36 9.33 3.77
N HIS A 14 -8.71 9.44 5.04
CA HIS A 14 -9.07 10.68 5.74
C HIS A 14 -8.32 10.78 7.07
N ARG A 15 -8.14 12.00 7.61
CA ARG A 15 -7.51 12.20 8.94
C ARG A 15 -8.51 12.11 10.09
N SER A 16 -9.79 12.31 9.81
CA SER A 16 -10.89 12.21 10.77
C SER A 16 -12.11 11.52 10.16
N ASP A 17 -12.97 11.01 11.04
CA ASP A 17 -14.30 10.47 10.74
C ASP A 17 -15.21 11.45 9.98
N LYS A 18 -15.01 12.76 10.16
CA LYS A 18 -15.84 13.83 9.58
C LYS A 18 -15.19 14.56 8.42
N ASP A 19 -13.93 14.25 8.10
CA ASP A 19 -13.25 14.90 7.00
C ASP A 19 -13.96 14.61 5.68
N LEU A 20 -14.24 15.67 4.93
CA LEU A 20 -14.81 15.59 3.59
C LEU A 20 -13.74 15.43 2.52
N LEU A 21 -12.53 15.90 2.79
CA LEU A 21 -11.41 15.84 1.85
C LEU A 21 -10.52 14.63 2.17
N PRO A 22 -10.34 13.70 1.22
CA PRO A 22 -9.38 12.62 1.39
C PRO A 22 -7.96 13.16 1.28
N ILE A 23 -7.06 12.64 2.10
CA ILE A 23 -5.61 12.89 2.02
C ILE A 23 -4.92 11.95 1.02
N GLY A 24 -5.60 10.88 0.61
CA GLY A 24 -5.09 9.94 -0.37
C GLY A 24 -6.06 8.80 -0.64
N ALA A 25 -5.55 7.77 -1.30
CA ALA A 25 -6.31 6.59 -1.69
C ALA A 25 -5.57 5.31 -1.30
N GLY A 26 -6.30 4.20 -1.28
CA GLY A 26 -5.74 2.88 -1.02
C GLY A 26 -6.54 1.78 -1.69
N VAL A 27 -6.10 0.54 -1.48
CA VAL A 27 -6.73 -0.67 -2.01
C VAL A 27 -6.93 -1.66 -0.88
N VAL A 28 -8.15 -2.16 -0.72
CA VAL A 28 -8.45 -3.29 0.17
C VAL A 28 -7.84 -4.56 -0.43
N ILE A 29 -6.95 -5.21 0.33
CA ILE A 29 -6.31 -6.46 -0.10
C ILE A 29 -6.79 -7.68 0.70
N ASP A 30 -7.46 -7.43 1.83
CA ASP A 30 -8.05 -8.45 2.70
C ASP A 30 -9.21 -7.85 3.53
N ASP A 31 -9.93 -8.66 4.28
CA ASP A 31 -11.11 -8.29 5.06
C ASP A 31 -10.87 -7.12 6.02
N SER A 32 -9.63 -6.89 6.46
CA SER A 32 -9.27 -5.79 7.36
C SER A 32 -7.92 -5.17 7.00
N LEU A 33 -7.44 -5.36 5.77
CA LEU A 33 -6.15 -4.87 5.32
C LEU A 33 -6.28 -3.94 4.13
N VAL A 34 -5.62 -2.78 4.24
CA VAL A 34 -5.56 -1.76 3.20
C VAL A 34 -4.11 -1.47 2.84
N LEU A 35 -3.81 -1.51 1.55
CA LEU A 35 -2.55 -1.09 0.97
C LEU A 35 -2.64 0.38 0.55
N THR A 36 -1.64 1.18 0.89
CA THR A 36 -1.52 2.57 0.43
C THR A 36 -0.05 2.98 0.35
N CYS A 37 0.22 4.26 0.14
CA CYS A 37 1.54 4.86 0.16
C CYS A 37 1.92 5.29 1.59
N GLU A 38 3.18 5.11 1.95
CA GLU A 38 3.68 5.48 3.27
C GLU A 38 3.52 6.99 3.50
N HIS A 39 3.88 7.81 2.50
CA HIS A 39 3.85 9.27 2.64
C HIS A 39 2.44 9.85 2.85
N VAL A 40 1.39 9.08 2.54
CA VAL A 40 -0.01 9.51 2.73
C VAL A 40 -0.39 9.41 4.20
N VAL A 41 0.05 8.36 4.88
CA VAL A 41 -0.42 7.97 6.21
C VAL A 41 0.63 8.10 7.30
N CYS A 42 1.87 8.34 6.92
CA CYS A 42 2.98 8.56 7.82
C CYS A 42 3.56 9.96 7.63
N LYS A 43 4.06 10.55 8.72
CA LYS A 43 4.82 11.80 8.72
C LYS A 43 6.14 11.55 9.44
N GLY A 44 7.25 11.62 8.70
CA GLY A 44 8.57 11.29 9.25
C GLY A 44 8.68 9.84 9.72
N GLY A 45 8.09 8.89 8.98
CA GLY A 45 8.11 7.46 9.31
C GLY A 45 7.18 7.03 10.44
N THR A 46 6.41 7.96 11.02
CA THR A 46 5.44 7.67 12.09
C THR A 46 4.02 7.80 11.54
N LEU A 47 3.16 6.81 11.84
CA LEU A 47 1.75 6.83 11.49
C LEU A 47 1.08 8.09 12.05
N LEU A 48 0.20 8.73 11.28
CA LEU A 48 -0.63 9.83 11.77
C LEU A 48 -1.52 9.35 12.93
N ASP A 49 -1.81 10.24 13.89
CA ASP A 49 -2.54 9.92 15.13
C ASP A 49 -3.91 9.28 14.88
N GLU A 50 -4.56 9.67 13.79
CA GLU A 50 -5.87 9.19 13.42
C GLU A 50 -6.02 9.10 11.90
N ILE A 51 -6.52 7.96 11.44
CA ILE A 51 -6.75 7.67 10.03
C ILE A 51 -8.06 6.92 9.87
N TRP A 52 -8.86 7.37 8.92
CA TRP A 52 -10.16 6.80 8.59
C TRP A 52 -10.24 6.44 7.11
N ILE A 53 -10.90 5.31 6.85
CA ILE A 53 -11.07 4.75 5.52
C ILE A 53 -12.55 4.81 5.13
N ALA A 54 -12.83 5.36 3.95
CA ALA A 54 -14.15 5.41 3.33
C ALA A 54 -14.17 4.60 2.03
N PHE A 55 -15.37 4.15 1.64
CA PHE A 55 -15.58 3.23 0.51
C PHE A 55 -16.44 3.88 -0.59
N PRO A 56 -15.94 4.92 -1.29
CA PRO A 56 -16.75 5.74 -2.19
C PRO A 56 -17.26 4.97 -3.42
N LYS A 57 -16.63 3.84 -3.77
CA LYS A 57 -16.95 3.05 -4.97
C LYS A 57 -17.61 1.71 -4.65
N ALA A 58 -17.89 1.45 -3.37
CA ALA A 58 -18.59 0.26 -2.93
C ALA A 58 -20.11 0.49 -2.98
N PRO A 59 -20.86 -0.17 -3.87
CA PRO A 59 -22.27 0.15 -4.12
C PRO A 59 -23.20 -0.19 -2.95
N THR A 60 -22.77 -1.10 -2.07
CA THR A 60 -23.54 -1.62 -0.93
C THR A 60 -23.20 -0.92 0.40
N VAL A 61 -22.26 0.03 0.38
CA VAL A 61 -21.73 0.67 1.59
C VAL A 61 -22.29 2.09 1.70
N SER A 62 -22.86 2.42 2.85
CA SER A 62 -23.30 3.79 3.13
C SER A 62 -22.12 4.75 3.15
N TRP A 63 -22.34 5.99 2.71
CA TRP A 63 -21.34 7.07 2.79
C TRP A 63 -20.85 7.34 4.22
N SER A 64 -21.68 7.03 5.22
CA SER A 64 -21.35 7.16 6.65
C SER A 64 -20.53 5.98 7.18
N SER A 65 -20.42 4.87 6.45
CA SER A 65 -19.72 3.67 6.91
C SER A 65 -18.23 3.82 6.66
N ARG A 66 -17.52 4.31 7.68
CA ARG A 66 -16.07 4.44 7.70
C ARG A 66 -15.42 3.39 8.61
N ARG A 67 -14.12 3.17 8.41
CA ARG A 67 -13.32 2.27 9.24
C ARG A 67 -12.10 2.99 9.77
N ARG A 68 -11.90 2.93 11.08
CA ARG A 68 -10.70 3.46 11.69
C ARG A 68 -9.53 2.50 11.41
N VAL A 69 -8.36 3.08 11.15
CA VAL A 69 -7.10 2.32 11.12
C VAL A 69 -6.67 2.03 12.54
N ARG A 70 -6.52 0.75 12.85
CA ARG A 70 -6.04 0.23 14.13
C ARG A 70 -4.54 0.38 14.28
N ALA A 71 -3.81 -0.06 13.25
CA ALA A 71 -2.36 -0.21 13.32
C ALA A 71 -1.70 -0.20 11.95
N LEU A 72 -0.43 0.20 11.98
CA LEU A 72 0.52 0.02 10.90
C LEU A 72 1.10 -1.40 10.97
N VAL A 73 0.73 -2.26 10.02
CA VAL A 73 1.22 -3.66 9.98
C VAL A 73 2.63 -3.72 9.39
N HIS A 74 2.89 -2.94 8.34
CA HIS A 74 4.17 -2.91 7.65
C HIS A 74 4.41 -1.54 7.02
N ASN A 75 5.59 -0.94 7.26
CA ASN A 75 5.95 0.41 6.81
C ASN A 75 6.63 0.45 5.43
N GLY A 76 6.76 -0.68 4.76
CA GLY A 76 7.21 -0.75 3.37
C GLY A 76 8.69 -0.97 3.15
N ARG A 77 9.52 -0.98 4.20
CA ARG A 77 10.97 -0.82 4.09
C ARG A 77 11.36 0.56 3.52
N PRO A 78 11.08 1.65 4.25
CA PRO A 78 11.41 3.00 3.79
C PRO A 78 12.92 3.18 3.55
N GLU A 79 13.78 2.40 4.20
CA GLU A 79 15.23 2.34 3.95
C GLU A 79 15.60 1.91 2.53
N HIS A 80 14.67 1.30 1.81
CA HIS A 80 14.79 0.88 0.41
C HIS A 80 14.00 1.78 -0.56
N ASN A 81 13.53 2.95 -0.11
CA ASN A 81 12.71 3.89 -0.89
C ASN A 81 11.41 3.27 -1.43
N LEU A 82 10.83 2.33 -0.69
CA LEU A 82 9.55 1.72 -1.02
C LEU A 82 8.41 2.48 -0.34
N ASP A 83 7.66 3.22 -1.12
CA ASP A 83 6.52 4.03 -0.67
C ASP A 83 5.23 3.19 -0.65
N VAL A 84 5.23 2.12 0.15
CA VAL A 84 4.10 1.19 0.24
C VAL A 84 3.90 0.78 1.68
N VAL A 85 2.66 0.80 2.14
CA VAL A 85 2.35 0.53 3.55
C VAL A 85 1.10 -0.32 3.67
N LEU A 86 1.09 -1.17 4.70
CA LEU A 86 -0.03 -2.03 5.02
C LEU A 86 -0.68 -1.58 6.33
N LEU A 87 -1.96 -1.25 6.25
CA LEU A 87 -2.78 -0.78 7.36
C LEU A 87 -3.78 -1.86 7.77
N GLN A 88 -3.95 -2.03 9.08
CA GLN A 88 -5.00 -2.86 9.66
C GLN A 88 -6.16 -1.99 10.13
N LEU A 89 -7.39 -2.39 9.80
CA LEU A 89 -8.61 -1.73 10.24
C LEU A 89 -9.09 -2.30 11.59
N ASP A 90 -9.78 -1.48 12.38
CA ASP A 90 -10.41 -1.92 13.64
C ASP A 90 -11.60 -2.87 13.38
N GLU A 91 -12.32 -2.65 12.30
CA GLU A 91 -13.48 -3.44 11.88
C GLU A 91 -13.29 -3.95 10.44
N PRO A 92 -13.88 -5.10 10.10
CA PRO A 92 -13.87 -5.62 8.74
C PRO A 92 -14.51 -4.66 7.74
N VAL A 93 -14.02 -4.70 6.51
CA VAL A 93 -14.57 -3.91 5.41
C VAL A 93 -15.99 -4.38 5.09
N PRO A 94 -16.99 -3.48 5.05
CA PRO A 94 -18.38 -3.87 4.84
C PRO A 94 -18.62 -4.24 3.37
N GLY A 95 -18.86 -5.52 3.06
CA GLY A 95 -19.40 -5.93 1.76
C GLY A 95 -18.54 -5.59 0.53
N VAL A 96 -17.25 -5.33 0.72
CA VAL A 96 -16.27 -5.10 -0.34
C VAL A 96 -15.47 -6.37 -0.56
N SER A 97 -15.45 -6.86 -1.80
CA SER A 97 -14.49 -7.88 -2.20
C SER A 97 -13.15 -7.23 -2.55
N HIS A 98 -12.05 -7.83 -2.07
CA HIS A 98 -10.70 -7.46 -2.50
C HIS A 98 -10.48 -7.87 -3.99
N PRO A 99 -9.49 -7.28 -4.69
CA PRO A 99 -9.16 -7.70 -6.04
C PRO A 99 -8.80 -9.19 -6.09
N ARG A 100 -9.12 -9.85 -7.20
CA ARG A 100 -8.73 -11.25 -7.42
C ARG A 100 -7.20 -11.36 -7.43
N GLY A 101 -6.66 -12.28 -6.62
CA GLY A 101 -5.22 -12.52 -6.50
C GLY A 101 -4.50 -11.66 -5.46
N CYS A 102 -5.18 -10.68 -4.84
CA CYS A 102 -4.60 -9.85 -3.77
C CYS A 102 -4.82 -10.41 -2.36
N ALA A 103 -5.53 -11.53 -2.22
CA ALA A 103 -5.81 -12.14 -0.92
C ALA A 103 -4.51 -12.36 -0.15
N ALA A 104 -4.29 -11.54 0.89
CA ALA A 104 -3.17 -11.71 1.77
C ALA A 104 -3.40 -13.00 2.56
N SER A 105 -2.70 -14.07 2.22
CA SER A 105 -2.71 -15.26 3.07
C SER A 105 -2.04 -14.86 4.39
N ALA A 106 -2.85 -14.66 5.44
CA ALA A 106 -2.39 -14.48 6.83
C ALA A 106 -1.52 -15.66 7.34
N ARG A 107 -1.30 -16.68 6.51
CA ARG A 107 -0.50 -17.88 6.76
C ARG A 107 0.94 -17.78 6.26
N THR A 108 1.40 -16.63 5.78
CA THR A 108 2.83 -16.43 5.53
C THR A 108 3.46 -15.78 6.75
N THR A 109 3.93 -16.60 7.69
CA THR A 109 5.03 -16.19 8.56
C THR A 109 6.18 -15.77 7.65
N TRP A 110 6.36 -14.47 7.47
CA TRP A 110 7.57 -13.93 6.87
C TRP A 110 8.75 -14.41 7.73
N PRO A 111 9.83 -14.94 7.13
CA PRO A 111 10.98 -15.36 7.90
C PRO A 111 11.54 -14.11 8.59
N THR A 112 11.24 -13.96 9.88
CA THR A 112 11.98 -13.07 10.75
C THR A 112 13.39 -13.61 10.72
N SER A 113 14.31 -12.86 10.12
CA SER A 113 15.72 -13.21 10.06
C SER A 113 16.26 -13.36 11.48
N ARG A 114 16.22 -14.58 12.02
CA ARG A 114 17.06 -15.01 13.13
C ARG A 114 18.25 -15.74 12.56
N GLY A 115 19.41 -15.34 13.05
CA GLY A 115 20.72 -15.73 12.57
C GLY A 115 20.85 -17.22 12.28
N GLY A 116 21.26 -17.52 11.06
CA GLY A 116 21.60 -18.86 10.62
C GLY A 116 22.35 -18.70 9.31
N ARG A 117 23.69 -18.76 9.40
CA ARG A 117 24.56 -18.80 8.24
C ARG A 117 24.11 -19.96 7.35
N SER A 118 23.61 -19.66 6.15
CA SER A 118 23.64 -20.62 5.04
C SER A 118 24.20 -19.88 3.85
N ALA A 119 25.37 -20.35 3.44
CA ALA A 119 26.18 -19.82 2.37
C ALA A 119 25.41 -19.81 1.04
N PHE A 120 25.35 -18.64 0.40
CA PHE A 120 25.29 -18.60 -1.06
C PHE A 120 26.71 -18.87 -1.57
N PRO A 121 26.92 -19.78 -2.54
CA PRO A 121 28.24 -20.00 -3.09
C PRO A 121 28.70 -18.74 -3.83
N ALA A 122 29.95 -18.38 -3.56
CA ALA A 122 30.66 -17.31 -4.24
C ALA A 122 30.75 -17.56 -5.76
N THR A 123 30.81 -16.43 -6.46
CA THR A 123 30.95 -16.13 -7.90
C THR A 123 31.76 -17.11 -8.77
N PRO A 124 31.65 -16.97 -10.11
CA PRO A 124 32.78 -16.33 -10.76
C PRO A 124 32.40 -15.15 -11.64
N THR A 125 33.19 -14.09 -11.45
CA THR A 125 33.62 -13.04 -12.36
C THR A 125 33.30 -13.25 -13.85
N SER A 126 32.58 -12.30 -14.43
CA SER A 126 32.82 -11.91 -15.83
C SER A 126 32.76 -10.40 -15.92
N ALA A 127 33.93 -9.83 -16.23
CA ALA A 127 34.14 -8.42 -16.47
C ALA A 127 33.55 -8.00 -17.82
N ALA A 128 33.23 -6.70 -17.90
CA ALA A 128 33.03 -5.91 -19.11
C ALA A 128 31.73 -6.13 -19.90
N ARG A 129 30.84 -5.14 -19.82
CA ARG A 129 30.70 -4.17 -20.92
C ARG A 129 29.99 -2.89 -20.45
N ARG A 130 30.61 -1.77 -20.83
CA ARG A 130 30.15 -0.39 -20.71
C ARG A 130 29.11 -0.08 -21.80
N ALA A 131 28.52 1.12 -21.63
CA ALA A 131 27.85 1.99 -22.59
C ALA A 131 26.32 1.81 -22.65
N ALA A 132 25.56 2.71 -22.03
CA ALA A 132 25.29 4.10 -22.43
C ALA A 132 23.99 4.19 -23.24
N TRP A 133 22.90 4.61 -22.59
CA TRP A 133 21.71 5.16 -23.24
C TRP A 133 21.17 6.28 -22.35
N TRP A 134 21.80 7.45 -22.46
CA TRP A 134 21.23 8.72 -22.01
C TRP A 134 20.32 9.26 -23.12
N GLY A 135 19.14 9.73 -22.75
CA GLY A 135 18.25 10.49 -23.63
C GLY A 135 17.70 11.69 -22.88
N ILE A 136 18.54 12.71 -22.66
CA ILE A 136 18.12 14.05 -22.22
C ILE A 136 18.45 15.01 -23.38
N PRO A 137 17.50 15.80 -23.91
CA PRO A 137 17.78 16.80 -24.92
C PRO A 137 18.36 18.08 -24.29
N SER A 138 19.40 18.63 -24.92
CA SER A 138 20.00 19.93 -24.59
C SER A 138 19.15 21.10 -25.11
N PRO A 139 19.09 22.25 -24.41
CA PRO A 139 18.54 23.49 -24.97
C PRO A 139 19.59 24.23 -25.81
N THR A 140 19.17 24.77 -26.94
CA THR A 140 19.91 25.74 -27.75
C THR A 140 19.32 27.13 -27.58
N GLY A 141 20.18 28.12 -27.36
CA GLY A 141 19.89 29.55 -27.58
C GLY A 141 19.82 30.37 -26.31
#